data_AF-A0A3S5D777-F1
#
_entry.id   AF-A0A3S5D777-F1
#
_cell.length_a   1.000
_cell.length_b   1.000
_cell.length_c   1.000
_cell.angle_alpha   90.00
_cell.angle_beta   90.00
_cell.angle_gamma   90.00
#
_symmetry.space_group_name_H-M   'P 1'
#
loop_
_entity.id
_entity.type
_entity.pdbx_description
1 polymer ?
#
loop_
_entity_poly.entity_id
_entity_poly.type
_entity_poly.pdbx_seq_one_letter_code
_entity_poly.pdbx_strand_id
1 'polypeptide(L)' 'MRYEITFRPLRGGENIVVRVKQPQYEQIEQGAQGSLKMQGTRFVSFTAERP' A
#
# COMPACT_ATOMS: atom_id res chain seq x y z
N MET A 1 -0.81 16.36 7.56
CA MET A 1 0.00 15.22 8.05
C MET A 1 0.18 14.21 6.93
N ARG A 2 1.28 13.44 6.92
CA ARG A 2 1.53 12.34 5.98
C ARG A 2 1.57 11.03 6.75
N TYR A 3 1.00 9.98 6.18
CA TYR A 3 0.96 8.65 6.77
C TYR A 3 1.85 7.72 5.97
N GLU A 4 2.35 6.68 6.60
CA GLU A 4 3.18 5.67 5.96
C GLU A 4 2.48 4.31 5.99
N ILE A 5 2.54 3.59 4.87
CA ILE A 5 2.07 2.21 4.75
C ILE A 5 3.25 1.38 4.29
N THR A 6 3.47 0.24 4.94
CA THR A 6 4.48 -0.74 4.55
C THR A 6 3.81 -1.92 3.86
N PHE A 7 4.12 -2.12 2.59
CA PHE A 7 3.70 -3.29 1.83
C PHE A 7 4.82 -4.31 1.78
N ARG A 8 4.52 -5.56 2.12
CA ARG A 8 5.43 -6.70 1.94
C ARG A 8 5.09 -7.42 0.63
N PRO A 9 6.02 -7.53 -0.33
CA PRO A 9 5.78 -8.30 -1.56
C PRO A 9 5.50 -9.78 -1.26
N LEU A 10 4.45 -10.34 -1.88
CA LEU A 10 4.05 -11.75 -1.67
C LEU A 10 5.07 -12.76 -2.22
N ARG A 11 5.78 -12.40 -3.31
CA ARG A 11 6.78 -13.27 -3.95
C ARG A 11 8.20 -13.08 -3.38
N GLY A 12 8.32 -12.45 -2.21
CA GLY A 12 9.60 -12.03 -1.63
C GLY A 12 10.15 -10.74 -2.25
N GLY A 13 11.13 -10.16 -1.57
CA GLY A 13 11.71 -8.84 -1.91
C GLY A 13 11.72 -7.89 -0.72
N GLU A 14 12.22 -6.68 -0.95
CA GLU A 14 12.25 -5.64 0.07
C GLU A 14 10.86 -5.05 0.31
N ASN A 15 10.63 -4.58 1.54
CA ASN A 15 9.40 -3.89 1.89
C ASN A 15 9.29 -2.57 1.12
N ILE A 16 8.09 -2.26 0.64
CA ILE A 16 7.78 -1.00 -0.04
C ILE A 16 7.10 -0.08 0.96
N VAL A 17 7.75 1.01 1.33
CA VAL A 17 7.18 2.05 2.19
C VAL A 17 6.66 3.18 1.31
N VAL A 18 5.38 3.51 1.45
CA VAL A 18 4.76 4.61 0.70
C VAL A 18 4.21 5.68 1.63
N ARG A 19 4.33 6.94 1.21
CA ARG A 19 3.73 8.09 1.89
C ARG A 19 2.41 8.47 1.25
N VAL A 20 1.35 8.47 2.05
CA VAL A 20 -0.03 8.75 1.59
C VAL A 20 -0.68 9.85 2.42
N LYS A 21 -1.83 10.35 1.93
CA LYS A 21 -2.70 11.24 2.70
C LYS A 21 -3.63 10.41 3.59
N GLN A 22 -4.16 11.02 4.65
CA GLN A 22 -5.08 10.38 5.60
C GLN A 22 -6.24 9.60 4.94
N PRO A 23 -6.97 10.14 3.93
CA PRO A 23 -8.10 9.42 3.36
C PRO A 23 -7.70 8.12 2.63
N GLN A 24 -6.47 8.05 2.12
CA GLN A 24 -5.95 6.84 1.48
C GLN A 24 -5.48 5.82 2.51
N TYR A 25 -4.94 6.30 3.64
CA TYR A 25 -4.50 5.45 4.74
C TYR A 25 -5.69 4.72 5.38
N GLU A 26 -6.76 5.45 5.68
CA GLU A 26 -7.96 4.91 6.33
C GLU A 26 -8.74 3.89 5.48
N GLN A 27 -8.50 3.85 4.16
CA GLN A 27 -9.13 2.89 3.25
C GLN A 27 -8.41 1.53 3.18
N ILE A 28 -7.21 1.43 3.76
CA ILE A 28 -6.37 0.25 3.65
C ILE A 28 -6.33 -0.44 5.01
N GLU A 29 -6.93 -1.62 5.08
CA GLU A 29 -6.90 -2.44 6.28
C GLU A 29 -5.52 -3.11 6.44
N GLN A 30 -5.01 -3.11 7.67
CA GLN A 30 -3.75 -3.76 7.97
C GLN A 30 -3.87 -5.28 7.78
N GLY A 31 -2.94 -5.86 7.03
CA GLY A 31 -2.94 -7.30 6.72
C GLY A 31 -3.72 -7.68 5.47
N ALA A 32 -4.47 -6.75 4.86
CA ALA A 32 -5.11 -6.97 3.57
C ALA A 32 -4.06 -7.32 2.51
N GLN A 33 -4.36 -8.34 1.72
CA GLN A 33 -3.56 -8.71 0.56
C GLN A 33 -4.22 -8.17 -0.69
N GLY A 34 -3.42 -7.86 -1.71
CA GLY A 34 -3.95 -7.31 -2.94
C GLY A 34 -2.88 -6.71 -3.84
N SER A 35 -3.35 -5.91 -4.78
CA SER A 35 -2.52 -5.31 -5.82
C SER A 35 -2.12 -3.88 -5.46
N LEU A 36 -0.82 -3.65 -5.30
CA LEU A 36 -0.24 -2.32 -5.16
C LEU A 36 0.13 -1.74 -6.53
N LYS A 37 -0.45 -0.59 -6.90
CA LYS A 37 -0.11 0.15 -8.12
C LYS A 37 0.80 1.33 -7.80
N MET A 38 1.96 1.37 -8.44
CA MET A 38 2.97 2.41 -8.30
C MET A 38 3.23 3.09 -9.65
N GLN A 39 3.66 4.35 -9.61
CA GLN A 39 4.22 5.07 -10.75
C GLN A 39 5.60 5.59 -10.35
N GLY A 40 6.65 4.86 -10.72
CA GLY A 40 7.98 5.03 -10.12
C GLY A 40 7.91 4.79 -8.61
N THR A 41 8.28 5.80 -7.81
CA THR A 41 8.17 5.76 -6.34
C THR A 41 6.85 6.30 -5.78
N ARG A 42 5.94 6.77 -6.65
CA ARG A 42 4.66 7.35 -6.22
C ARG A 42 3.59 6.29 -6.05
N PHE A 43 2.93 6.29 -4.89
CA PHE A 43 1.70 5.52 -4.66
C PHE A 43 0.58 6.00 -5.58
N VAL A 44 -0.08 5.06 -6.28
CA VAL A 44 -1.25 5.34 -7.12
C VAL A 44 -2.51 4.79 -6.48
N SER A 45 -2.53 3.49 -6.17
CA SER A 45 -3.67 2.82 -5.54
C SER A 45 -3.26 1.50 -4.89
N PHE A 46 -4.05 1.04 -3.93
CA PHE A 46 -4.06 -0.33 -3.46
C PHE A 46 -5.46 -0.89 -3.65
N THR A 47 -5.57 -2.07 -4.23
CA THR A 47 -6.83 -2.79 -4.40
C THR A 47 -6.74 -4.10 -3.63
N ALA A 48 -7.47 -4.21 -2.53
CA ALA A 48 -7.56 -5.45 -1.77
C ALA A 48 -8.18 -6.55 -2.65
N GLU A 49 -7.60 -7.74 -2.64
CA GLU A 49 -8.32 -8.93 -3.06
C GLU A 49 -9.44 -9.17 -2.03
N ARG A 50 -10.64 -9.52 -2.51
CA ARG A 50 -11.79 -9.73 -1.60
C ARG A 50 -11.40 -10.76 -0.53
N PRO A 51 -11.88 -10.60 0.71
CA PRO A 51 -11.70 -11.61 1.75
C PRO A 51 -12.28 -12.96 1.34
#